data_AF-A0A842XRK8-F1
#
_entry.id   AF-A0A842XRK8-F1
#
_cell.length_a   1.000
_cell.length_b   1.000
_cell.length_c   1.000
_cell.angle_alpha   90.00
_cell.angle_beta   90.00
_cell.angle_gamma   90.00
#
_symmetry.space_group_name_H-M   'P 1'
#
loop_
_entity.id
_entity.type
_entity.pdbx_description
1 polymer ?
#
loop_
_entity_poly.entity_id
_entity_poly.type
_entity_poly.pdbx_seq_one_letter_code
_entity_poly.pdbx_strand_id
1 'polypeptide(L)'
;MDCVGIDDVDYMVQSFVDGQKIRAYFNSHSYCVRPSIRLFRKWLTRFEKLACNKAYQTQFCSDELHRIFLHQAVLSALTVAMIQPERIEILPATYSYPYNLQKSVPTASRAAEMNQLVSVVYESLSLDPDRIEGLEIQEPLRSWLAKRIRIRSE
;
A
#
# COMPACT_ATOMS: atom_id res chain seq x y z
N MET A 1 -10.83 -18.07 -21.10
CA MET A 1 -10.23 -16.87 -20.48
C MET A 1 -9.23 -17.35 -19.46
N ASP A 2 -7.98 -17.62 -19.88
CA ASP A 2 -6.90 -18.02 -18.98
C ASP A 2 -6.07 -16.79 -18.60
N CYS A 3 -6.63 -15.98 -17.71
CA CYS A 3 -5.94 -14.82 -17.18
C CYS A 3 -5.02 -15.31 -16.04
N VAL A 4 -3.78 -15.69 -16.40
CA VAL A 4 -2.65 -15.89 -15.46
C VAL A 4 -2.61 -17.21 -14.65
N GLY A 5 -3.61 -18.08 -14.74
CA GLY A 5 -3.56 -19.41 -14.09
C GLY A 5 -3.50 -19.31 -12.57
N ILE A 6 -4.32 -18.42 -12.03
CA ILE A 6 -4.63 -18.29 -10.61
C ILE A 6 -6.13 -18.57 -10.51
N ASP A 7 -6.52 -19.57 -9.72
CA ASP A 7 -7.92 -19.85 -9.45
C ASP A 7 -8.57 -18.65 -8.77
N ASP A 8 -9.87 -18.40 -9.01
CA ASP A 8 -10.56 -17.30 -8.33
C ASP A 8 -10.58 -17.58 -6.82
N VAL A 9 -9.98 -16.67 -6.04
CA VAL A 9 -9.88 -16.80 -4.57
C VAL A 9 -10.89 -15.84 -3.94
N ASP A 10 -11.89 -16.40 -3.26
CA ASP A 10 -12.91 -15.66 -2.54
C ASP A 10 -12.39 -15.21 -1.16
N TYR A 11 -11.33 -14.39 -1.16
CA TYR A 11 -10.80 -13.76 0.05
C TYR A 11 -11.09 -12.25 0.03
N MET A 12 -11.75 -11.79 1.08
CA MET A 12 -12.23 -10.42 1.22
C MET A 12 -11.52 -9.72 2.37
N VAL A 13 -11.23 -8.43 2.20
CA VAL A 13 -10.64 -7.56 3.21
C VAL A 13 -11.52 -6.33 3.41
N GLN A 14 -11.39 -5.69 4.57
CA GLN A 14 -12.00 -4.38 4.81
C GLN A 14 -11.01 -3.28 4.46
N SER A 15 -11.41 -2.34 3.61
CA SER A 15 -10.59 -1.17 3.30
C SER A 15 -10.48 -0.23 4.50
N PHE A 16 -9.29 0.34 4.71
CA PHE A 16 -9.04 1.20 5.88
C PHE A 16 -9.76 2.56 5.79
N VAL A 17 -9.80 3.15 4.59
CA VAL A 17 -10.28 4.54 4.39
C VAL A 17 -11.81 4.64 4.44
N ASP A 18 -12.53 3.69 3.87
CA ASP A 18 -13.99 3.75 3.74
C ASP A 18 -14.72 2.51 4.28
N GLY A 19 -13.99 1.55 4.87
CA GLY A 19 -14.58 0.43 5.59
C GLY A 19 -15.33 -0.58 4.71
N GLN A 20 -15.13 -0.54 3.39
CA GLN A 20 -15.81 -1.41 2.43
C GLN A 20 -15.19 -2.81 2.42
N LYS A 21 -16.04 -3.83 2.27
CA LYS A 21 -15.58 -5.20 1.98
C LYS A 21 -15.23 -5.30 0.51
N ILE A 22 -13.96 -5.47 0.21
CA ILE A 22 -13.42 -5.57 -1.15
C ILE A 22 -12.68 -6.90 -1.32
N ARG A 23 -12.51 -7.33 -2.57
CA ARG A 23 -11.59 -8.43 -2.89
C ARG A 23 -10.19 -8.07 -2.38
N ALA A 24 -9.44 -9.09 -1.99
CA ALA A 24 -8.10 -8.96 -1.43
C ALA A 24 -7.26 -7.89 -2.16
N TYR A 25 -7.01 -6.79 -1.47
CA TYR A 25 -6.19 -5.69 -1.95
C TYR A 25 -5.37 -5.19 -0.79
N PHE A 26 -4.07 -5.49 -0.83
CA PHE A 26 -3.12 -5.08 0.20
C PHE A 26 -2.24 -3.97 -0.35
N ASN A 27 -2.07 -2.92 0.44
CA ASN A 27 -1.13 -1.88 0.10
C ASN A 27 0.31 -2.44 0.10
N SER A 28 1.13 -2.01 -0.86
CA SER A 28 2.50 -2.51 -1.07
C SER A 28 3.60 -1.74 -0.33
N HIS A 29 3.25 -0.75 0.51
CA HIS A 29 4.23 0.10 1.22
C HIS A 29 4.87 -0.59 2.42
N SER A 30 4.20 -1.55 3.06
CA SER A 30 4.74 -2.26 4.22
C SER A 30 4.21 -3.68 4.31
N TYR A 31 5.12 -4.63 4.34
CA TYR A 31 4.82 -6.04 4.55
C TYR A 31 6.03 -6.75 5.15
N CYS A 32 5.78 -7.85 5.83
CA CYS A 32 6.81 -8.80 6.26
C CYS A 32 6.46 -10.17 5.68
N VAL A 33 7.41 -10.82 5.04
CA VAL A 33 7.18 -12.14 4.42
C VAL A 33 8.28 -13.10 4.81
N ARG A 34 7.93 -14.38 4.91
CA ARG A 34 8.94 -15.44 5.01
C ARG A 34 9.52 -15.71 3.62
N PRO A 35 10.83 -15.48 3.37
CA PRO A 35 11.40 -15.63 2.02
C PRO A 35 11.27 -17.04 1.43
N SER A 36 11.18 -18.07 2.29
CA SER A 36 11.01 -19.46 1.87
C SER A 36 9.69 -19.72 1.12
N ILE A 37 8.67 -18.86 1.28
CA ILE A 37 7.41 -18.92 0.53
C ILE A 37 7.61 -18.55 -0.95
N ARG A 38 8.71 -17.84 -1.27
CA ARG A 38 9.05 -17.38 -2.63
C ARG A 38 7.96 -16.52 -3.28
N LEU A 39 7.13 -15.84 -2.49
CA LEU A 39 6.08 -14.93 -2.96
C LEU A 39 6.63 -13.92 -3.97
N PHE A 40 7.69 -13.19 -3.60
CA PHE A 40 8.28 -12.17 -4.49
C PHE A 40 8.92 -12.72 -5.75
N ARG A 41 9.40 -13.97 -5.75
CA ARG A 41 9.90 -14.62 -6.96
C ARG A 41 8.75 -14.89 -7.94
N LYS A 42 7.63 -15.43 -7.46
CA LYS A 42 6.45 -15.65 -8.29
C LYS A 42 5.83 -14.33 -8.74
N TRP A 43 5.77 -13.34 -7.84
CA TRP A 43 5.32 -11.99 -8.15
C TRP A 43 6.11 -11.37 -9.28
N LEU A 44 7.44 -11.37 -9.22
CA LEU A 44 8.28 -10.80 -10.28
C LEU A 44 7.97 -11.46 -11.63
N THR A 45 7.98 -12.79 -11.69
CA THR A 45 7.68 -13.54 -12.92
C THR A 45 6.28 -13.22 -13.47
N ARG A 46 5.26 -13.08 -12.61
CA ARG A 46 3.89 -12.74 -13.06
C ARG A 46 3.76 -11.29 -13.48
N PHE A 47 4.34 -10.37 -12.71
CA PHE A 47 4.33 -8.95 -12.98
C PHE A 47 5.01 -8.65 -14.32
N GLU A 48 6.23 -9.15 -14.55
CA GLU A 48 6.95 -8.97 -15.81
C GLU A 48 6.16 -9.50 -17.00
N LYS A 49 5.55 -10.70 -16.87
CA LYS A 49 4.71 -11.26 -17.93
C LYS A 49 3.54 -10.35 -18.29
N LEU A 50 2.90 -9.71 -17.31
CA LEU A 50 1.76 -8.81 -17.54
C LEU A 50 2.20 -7.42 -18.01
N ALA A 51 3.27 -6.87 -17.42
CA ALA A 51 3.85 -5.59 -17.78
C ALA A 51 4.34 -5.58 -19.23
N CYS A 52 4.94 -6.68 -19.70
CA CYS A 52 5.43 -6.81 -21.07
C CYS A 52 4.36 -7.29 -22.06
N ASN A 53 3.18 -7.72 -21.61
CA ASN A 53 2.11 -8.15 -22.50
C ASN A 53 1.32 -6.94 -23.02
N LYS A 54 1.65 -6.50 -24.25
CA LYS A 54 1.00 -5.35 -24.90
C LYS A 54 -0.53 -5.47 -24.97
N ALA A 55 -1.06 -6.64 -25.29
CA ALA A 55 -2.51 -6.84 -25.37
C ALA A 55 -3.17 -6.65 -24.01
N TYR A 56 -2.57 -7.22 -22.96
CA TYR A 56 -3.04 -7.03 -21.58
C TYR A 56 -2.96 -5.57 -21.15
N GLN A 57 -1.83 -4.90 -21.41
CA GLN A 57 -1.64 -3.49 -21.07
C GLN A 57 -2.69 -2.61 -21.77
N THR A 58 -2.93 -2.81 -23.06
CA THR A 58 -3.94 -2.03 -23.80
C THR A 58 -5.36 -2.29 -23.29
N GLN A 59 -5.69 -3.52 -22.92
CA GLN A 59 -7.05 -3.89 -22.52
C GLN A 59 -7.38 -3.54 -21.07
N PHE A 60 -6.44 -3.73 -20.14
CA PHE A 60 -6.67 -3.66 -18.70
C PHE A 60 -5.83 -2.61 -17.96
N CYS A 61 -4.81 -2.05 -18.61
CA CYS A 61 -3.94 -1.02 -18.05
C CYS A 61 -3.83 0.18 -19.01
N SER A 62 -4.97 0.62 -19.56
CA SER A 62 -5.01 1.65 -20.59
C SER A 62 -4.60 3.02 -20.07
N ASP A 63 -4.84 3.33 -18.80
CA ASP A 63 -4.43 4.57 -18.13
C ASP A 63 -3.23 4.39 -17.18
N GLU A 64 -2.66 5.53 -16.76
CA GLU A 64 -1.50 5.59 -15.88
C GLU A 64 -1.74 4.92 -14.52
N LEU A 65 -2.92 5.11 -13.93
CA LEU A 65 -3.25 4.56 -12.62
C LEU A 65 -3.19 3.03 -12.66
N HIS A 66 -3.85 2.40 -13.62
CA HIS A 66 -3.82 0.93 -13.73
C HIS A 66 -2.42 0.39 -14.05
N ARG A 67 -1.58 1.14 -14.78
CA ARG A 67 -0.18 0.76 -15.01
C ARG A 67 0.64 0.85 -13.74
N ILE A 68 0.50 1.93 -12.98
CA ILE A 68 1.20 2.14 -11.71
C ILE A 68 0.76 1.11 -10.69
N PHE A 69 -0.53 0.77 -10.58
CA PHE A 69 -1.03 -0.15 -9.56
C PHE A 69 -0.95 -1.64 -9.93
N LEU A 70 -0.52 -1.98 -11.15
CA LEU A 70 -0.42 -3.37 -11.60
C LEU A 70 0.46 -4.21 -10.67
N HIS A 71 1.58 -3.65 -10.17
CA HIS A 71 2.50 -4.36 -9.29
C HIS A 71 1.81 -4.78 -7.98
N GLN A 72 0.98 -3.90 -7.42
CA GLN A 72 0.23 -4.14 -6.19
C GLN A 72 -0.95 -5.08 -6.41
N ALA A 73 -1.64 -4.97 -7.54
CA ALA A 73 -2.72 -5.90 -7.91
C ALA A 73 -2.21 -7.34 -8.03
N VAL A 74 -1.07 -7.53 -8.72
CA VAL A 74 -0.43 -8.86 -8.85
C VAL A 74 0.03 -9.38 -7.50
N LEU A 75 0.59 -8.52 -6.65
CA LEU A 75 1.01 -8.92 -5.29
C LEU A 75 -0.18 -9.39 -4.46
N SER A 76 -1.29 -8.66 -4.50
CA SER A 76 -2.49 -8.98 -3.72
C SER A 76 -3.11 -10.31 -4.16
N ALA A 77 -3.27 -10.50 -5.47
CA ALA A 77 -3.78 -11.75 -6.04
C ALA A 77 -2.89 -12.94 -5.68
N LEU A 78 -1.56 -12.81 -5.79
CA LEU A 78 -0.65 -13.89 -5.44
C LEU A 78 -0.59 -14.18 -3.94
N THR A 79 -0.79 -13.17 -3.10
CA THR A 79 -0.79 -13.34 -1.64
C THR A 79 -1.88 -14.32 -1.24
N VAL A 80 -3.12 -14.09 -1.68
CA VAL A 80 -4.25 -14.97 -1.34
C VAL A 80 -4.25 -16.29 -2.12
N ALA A 81 -3.62 -16.35 -3.28
CA ALA A 81 -3.45 -17.59 -4.03
C ALA A 81 -2.38 -18.54 -3.44
N MET A 82 -1.41 -18.01 -2.70
CA MET A 82 -0.26 -18.79 -2.21
C MET A 82 -0.28 -19.03 -0.70
N ILE A 83 -0.97 -18.18 0.05
CA ILE A 83 -0.93 -18.15 1.50
C ILE A 83 -2.33 -18.39 2.02
N GLN A 84 -2.46 -19.37 2.92
CA GLN A 84 -3.72 -19.68 3.58
C GLN A 84 -4.22 -18.44 4.35
N PRO A 85 -5.53 -18.14 4.31
CA PRO A 85 -6.17 -17.05 5.05
C PRO A 85 -5.66 -16.85 6.49
N GLU A 86 -5.53 -17.94 7.24
CA GLU A 86 -5.15 -17.96 8.67
C GLU A 86 -3.68 -17.62 8.91
N ARG A 87 -2.89 -17.49 7.83
CA ARG A 87 -1.47 -17.13 7.88
C ARG A 87 -1.21 -15.71 7.37
N ILE A 88 -2.27 -14.99 7.00
CA ILE A 88 -2.21 -13.59 6.58
C ILE A 88 -2.60 -12.74 7.78
N GLU A 89 -1.65 -11.96 8.29
CA GLU A 89 -1.87 -11.03 9.38
C GLU A 89 -1.88 -9.60 8.84
N ILE A 90 -2.94 -8.86 9.16
CA ILE A 90 -3.04 -7.44 8.79
C ILE A 90 -2.25 -6.64 9.81
N LEU A 91 -1.29 -5.84 9.33
CA LEU A 91 -0.52 -4.95 10.19
C LEU A 91 -1.45 -3.94 10.88
N PRO A 92 -1.14 -3.53 12.13
CA PRO A 92 -1.87 -2.46 12.78
C PRO A 92 -1.88 -1.19 11.92
N ALA A 93 -2.95 -0.39 12.02
CA ALA A 93 -3.11 0.85 11.25
C ALA A 93 -2.01 1.90 11.52
N THR A 94 -1.19 1.72 12.54
CA THR A 94 -0.01 2.54 12.81
C THR A 94 1.13 2.30 11.81
N TYR A 95 1.10 1.18 11.07
CA TYR A 95 1.98 0.91 9.94
C TYR A 95 1.31 1.30 8.64
N SER A 96 2.08 1.91 7.73
CA SER A 96 1.61 2.32 6.41
C SER A 96 0.37 3.22 6.48
N TYR A 97 0.30 4.08 7.50
CA TYR A 97 -0.83 4.98 7.71
C TYR A 97 -0.97 5.94 6.52
N PRO A 98 -2.13 6.04 5.85
CA PRO A 98 -2.29 6.78 4.61
C PRO A 98 -2.49 8.28 4.86
N TYR A 99 -1.41 8.99 5.22
CA TYR A 99 -1.43 10.44 5.43
C TYR A 99 -1.86 11.21 4.16
N ASN A 100 -1.48 10.72 2.97
CA ASN A 100 -1.98 11.25 1.70
C ASN A 100 -3.52 11.24 1.57
N LEU A 101 -4.21 10.41 2.35
CA LEU A 101 -5.67 10.29 2.39
C LEU A 101 -6.27 10.77 3.73
N GLN A 102 -5.53 11.53 4.54
CA GLN A 102 -5.93 11.96 5.90
C GLN A 102 -7.36 12.51 5.96
N LYS A 103 -7.77 13.31 4.98
CA LYS A 103 -9.10 13.93 4.91
C LYS A 103 -10.23 12.91 4.66
N SER A 104 -9.91 11.80 4.02
CA SER A 104 -10.85 10.70 3.71
C SER A 104 -10.92 9.64 4.80
N VAL A 105 -9.91 9.56 5.69
CA VAL A 105 -9.93 8.60 6.82
C VAL A 105 -11.06 8.96 7.79
N PRO A 106 -11.88 7.99 8.27
CA PRO A 106 -12.96 8.26 9.21
C PRO A 106 -12.40 8.80 10.52
N THR A 107 -13.09 9.76 11.14
CA THR A 107 -12.60 10.46 12.35
C THR A 107 -12.21 9.50 13.47
N ALA A 108 -12.93 8.39 13.65
CA ALA A 108 -12.64 7.39 14.68
C ALA A 108 -11.34 6.59 14.43
N SER A 109 -10.88 6.50 13.18
CA SER A 109 -9.66 5.76 12.78
C SER A 109 -8.49 6.69 12.46
N ARG A 110 -8.73 8.00 12.47
CA ARG A 110 -7.74 9.01 12.10
C ARG A 110 -6.74 9.17 13.23
N ALA A 111 -5.46 9.08 12.91
CA ALA A 111 -4.42 9.42 13.87
C ALA A 111 -4.45 10.93 14.16
N ALA A 112 -4.32 11.30 15.43
CA ALA A 112 -4.20 12.69 15.85
C ALA A 112 -2.75 13.17 15.80
N GLU A 113 -1.81 12.29 16.15
CA GLU A 113 -0.39 12.60 16.31
C GLU A 113 0.47 11.67 15.46
N MET A 114 1.41 12.22 14.69
CA MET A 114 2.36 11.43 13.89
C MET A 114 3.27 10.57 14.77
N ASN A 115 3.52 11.01 16.00
CA ASN A 115 4.37 10.30 16.97
C ASN A 115 3.82 8.91 17.37
N GLN A 116 2.53 8.67 17.17
CA GLN A 116 1.88 7.39 17.45
C GLN A 116 1.97 6.40 16.28
N LEU A 117 2.43 6.88 15.12
CA LEU A 117 2.52 6.11 13.89
C LEU A 117 3.93 5.50 13.78
N VAL A 118 3.98 4.24 13.33
CA VAL A 118 5.25 3.55 13.06
C VAL A 118 5.77 3.91 11.68
N SER A 119 4.88 3.97 10.68
CA SER A 119 5.22 4.46 9.34
C SER A 119 4.04 5.17 8.69
N VAL A 120 4.36 6.21 7.91
CA VAL A 120 3.37 7.03 7.21
C VAL A 120 3.60 6.98 5.70
N VAL A 121 2.50 6.92 4.97
CA VAL A 121 2.44 7.01 3.52
C VAL A 121 1.99 8.42 3.19
N TYR A 122 2.89 9.21 2.64
CA TYR A 122 2.68 10.63 2.45
C TYR A 122 2.60 11.04 0.98
N GLU A 123 2.67 10.11 0.03
CA GLU A 123 2.69 10.31 -1.45
C GLU A 123 2.38 11.74 -1.92
N SER A 124 3.38 12.41 -2.48
CA SER A 124 3.28 13.77 -3.02
C SER A 124 2.95 14.89 -2.02
N LEU A 125 2.76 14.59 -0.73
CA LEU A 125 2.67 15.58 0.34
C LEU A 125 4.04 15.92 0.92
N SER A 126 4.11 17.05 1.62
CA SER A 126 5.29 17.42 2.39
C SER A 126 5.27 16.75 3.76
N LEU A 127 6.44 16.34 4.25
CA LEU A 127 6.66 15.98 5.65
C LEU A 127 7.25 17.14 6.47
N ASP A 128 7.42 18.33 5.88
CA ASP A 128 7.85 19.53 6.59
C ASP A 128 6.88 19.82 7.72
N PRO A 129 7.30 19.85 9.00
CA PRO A 129 6.39 20.01 10.12
C PRO A 129 5.51 21.26 10.06
N ASP A 130 5.96 22.31 9.36
CA ASP A 130 5.20 23.55 9.20
C ASP A 130 4.15 23.48 8.08
N ARG A 131 4.14 22.39 7.29
CA ARG A 131 3.23 22.15 6.16
C ARG A 131 2.33 20.92 6.34
N ILE A 132 2.44 20.23 7.47
CA ILE A 132 1.60 19.07 7.77
C ILE A 132 0.19 19.53 8.12
N GLU A 133 -0.82 18.85 7.57
CA GLU A 133 -2.23 19.16 7.80
C GLU A 133 -2.94 18.00 8.51
N GLY A 134 -3.63 18.30 9.61
CA GLY A 134 -4.50 17.33 10.29
C GLY A 134 -3.76 16.20 11.02
N LEU A 135 -2.44 16.31 11.19
CA LEU A 135 -1.64 15.50 12.11
C LEU A 135 -0.76 16.42 12.94
N GLU A 136 -0.83 16.28 14.26
CA GLU A 136 0.10 16.94 15.16
C GLU A 136 1.46 16.23 15.11
N ILE A 137 2.55 17.01 15.19
CA ILE A 137 3.90 16.47 15.34
C ILE A 137 4.49 17.06 16.61
N GLN A 138 4.74 16.19 17.59
CA GLN A 138 5.29 16.56 18.88
C GLN A 138 6.81 16.35 18.91
N GLU A 139 7.47 16.99 19.87
CA GLU A 139 8.89 16.74 20.13
C GLU A 139 9.10 15.32 20.69
N PRO A 140 10.23 14.65 20.38
CA PRO A 140 11.38 15.14 19.62
C PRO A 140 11.25 15.00 18.09
N LEU A 141 10.14 14.45 17.59
CA LEU A 141 9.96 14.15 16.16
C LEU A 141 9.90 15.42 15.31
N ARG A 142 9.26 16.48 15.82
CA ARG A 142 9.15 17.76 15.11
C ARG A 142 10.52 18.35 14.77
N SER A 143 11.38 18.54 15.77
CA SER A 143 12.73 19.05 15.56
C SER A 143 13.59 18.09 14.73
N TRP A 144 13.35 16.78 14.83
CA TRP A 144 14.05 15.78 14.03
C TRP A 144 13.72 15.89 12.53
N LEU A 145 12.44 16.06 12.19
CA LEU A 145 11.92 16.21 10.82
C LEU A 145 12.38 17.53 10.20
N ALA A 146 12.23 18.65 10.93
CA ALA A 146 12.63 19.98 10.46
C ALA A 146 14.12 20.04 10.07
N LYS A 147 14.98 19.26 10.75
CA LYS A 147 16.42 19.18 10.45
C LYS A 147 16.75 18.32 9.23
N ARG A 148 15.88 17.39 8.81
CA ARG A 148 16.19 16.36 7.80
C ARG A 148 15.46 16.53 6.49
N ILE A 149 14.29 17.15 6.51
CA ILE A 149 13.45 17.30 5.31
C ILE A 149 13.89 18.47 4.43
N ARG A 150 14.77 19.34 4.94
CA ARG A 150 15.41 20.43 4.18
C ARG A 150 16.39 19.97 3.09
N ILE A 151 16.45 18.67 2.76
CA ILE A 151 17.32 18.13 1.73
C ILE A 151 16.47 17.45 0.65
N ARG A 152 15.91 18.27 -0.25
CA ARG A 152 15.66 18.00 -1.68
C ARG A 152 14.78 19.11 -2.25
N SER A 153 15.40 20.27 -2.46
CA SER A 153 15.01 21.15 -3.55
C SER A 153 15.81 20.68 -4.77
N GLU A 154 15.18 19.87 -5.62
CA GLU A 154 15.51 19.88 -7.05
C GLU A 154 14.64 20.95 -7.72
#